data_AF-N8NN36-F1
#
_entry.id   AF-N8NN36-F1
#
_cell.length_a   1.000
_cell.length_b   1.000
_cell.length_c   1.000
_cell.angle_alpha   90.00
_cell.angle_beta   90.00
_cell.angle_gamma   90.00
#
_symmetry.space_group_name_H-M   'P 1'
#
loop_
_entity.id
_entity.type
_entity.pdbx_description
1 polymer ?
#
loop_
_entity_poly.entity_id
_entity_poly.type
_entity_poly.pdbx_seq_one_letter_code
_entity_poly.pdbx_strand_id
1 'polypeptide(L)'
;MEKLKYLIGIFFLLLVNVTARAEEVYAVSENIRDLDNIENRIFRDIDLMIFLPSENEWKALQGIEYLYCSVVADILDDRDNAKIFYKDGMDFLDFHAKEFVSDKSSIKRSMILERVDHIASKYYFFDQKETFKGALFATLFNNIEDTYVSVGPTRHLVALKFRSSYERHCKK
;
A
#
# COMPACT_ATOMS: atom_id res chain seq x y z
N MET A 1 -50.43 5.25 -26.11
CA MET A 1 -49.34 4.27 -25.88
C MET A 1 -47.94 4.87 -25.96
N GLU A 2 -47.66 5.89 -26.78
CA GLU A 2 -46.31 6.46 -26.91
C GLU A 2 -45.75 7.08 -25.61
N LYS A 3 -46.55 7.87 -24.88
CA LYS A 3 -46.13 8.52 -23.61
C LYS A 3 -45.65 7.52 -22.53
N LEU A 4 -46.19 6.30 -22.53
CA LEU A 4 -45.79 5.24 -21.58
C LEU A 4 -44.41 4.67 -21.91
N LYS A 5 -44.05 4.59 -23.21
CA LYS A 5 -42.72 4.13 -23.65
C LYS A 5 -41.62 5.11 -23.24
N TYR A 6 -41.88 6.42 -23.33
CA TYR A 6 -40.94 7.46 -22.88
C TYR A 6 -40.72 7.42 -21.37
N LEU A 7 -41.78 7.20 -20.58
CA LEU A 7 -41.69 7.07 -19.12
C LEU A 7 -40.86 5.86 -18.69
N ILE A 8 -41.04 4.71 -19.36
CA ILE A 8 -40.24 3.51 -19.10
C ILE A 8 -38.77 3.74 -19.49
N GLY A 9 -38.50 4.39 -20.62
CA GLY A 9 -37.13 4.70 -21.05
C GLY A 9 -36.40 5.64 -20.08
N ILE A 10 -37.07 6.68 -19.58
CA ILE A 10 -36.51 7.58 -18.57
C ILE A 10 -36.25 6.85 -17.26
N PHE A 11 -37.17 5.99 -16.82
CA PHE A 11 -37.00 5.20 -15.61
C PHE A 11 -35.80 4.24 -15.71
N PHE A 12 -35.61 3.62 -16.88
CA PHE A 12 -34.46 2.76 -17.15
C PHE A 12 -33.14 3.54 -17.13
N LEU A 13 -33.09 4.73 -17.75
CA LEU A 13 -31.90 5.60 -17.73
C LEU A 13 -31.57 6.10 -16.32
N LEU A 14 -32.59 6.40 -15.50
CA LEU A 14 -32.40 6.79 -14.11
C LEU A 14 -31.84 5.63 -13.28
N LEU A 15 -32.38 4.42 -13.44
CA LEU A 15 -31.87 3.23 -12.76
C LEU A 15 -30.42 2.94 -13.11
N VAL A 16 -30.04 2.98 -14.39
CA VAL A 16 -28.66 2.75 -14.83
C VAL A 16 -27.69 3.78 -14.27
N ASN A 17 -28.09 5.06 -14.21
CA ASN A 17 -27.27 6.11 -13.60
C ASN A 17 -27.12 5.93 -12.08
N VAL A 18 -28.17 5.49 -11.39
CA VAL A 18 -28.13 5.23 -9.94
C VAL A 18 -27.24 4.04 -9.62
N THR A 19 -27.33 2.95 -10.39
CA THR A 19 -26.48 1.77 -10.18
C THR A 19 -25.01 2.07 -10.48
N ALA A 20 -24.72 2.76 -11.59
CA ALA A 20 -23.35 3.14 -11.93
C ALA A 20 -22.72 4.04 -10.85
N ARG A 21 -23.47 5.03 -10.36
CA ARG A 21 -23.00 5.92 -9.30
C ARG A 21 -22.85 5.21 -7.95
N ALA A 22 -23.69 4.23 -7.65
CA ALA A 22 -23.56 3.41 -6.46
C ALA A 22 -22.29 2.54 -6.52
N GLU A 23 -22.06 1.84 -7.65
CA GLU A 23 -20.85 1.04 -7.89
C GLU A 23 -19.57 1.88 -7.74
N GLU A 24 -19.54 3.09 -8.30
CA GLU A 24 -18.41 4.01 -8.14
C GLU A 24 -18.19 4.43 -6.68
N VAL A 25 -19.25 4.73 -5.92
CA VAL A 25 -19.14 5.10 -4.50
C VAL A 25 -18.65 3.91 -3.66
N TYR A 26 -19.13 2.70 -3.94
CA TYR A 26 -18.67 1.49 -3.27
C TYR A 26 -17.18 1.24 -3.55
N ALA A 27 -16.75 1.35 -4.82
CA ALA A 27 -15.35 1.18 -5.20
C ALA A 27 -14.43 2.19 -4.49
N VAL A 28 -14.82 3.47 -4.41
CA VAL A 28 -14.04 4.47 -3.68
C VAL A 28 -13.97 4.14 -2.19
N SER A 29 -15.10 3.75 -1.58
CA SER A 29 -15.16 3.40 -0.16
C SER A 29 -14.29 2.19 0.18
N GLU A 30 -14.28 1.17 -0.68
CA GLU A 30 -13.47 -0.03 -0.50
C GLU A 30 -11.97 0.30 -0.56
N ASN A 31 -11.55 1.06 -1.58
CA ASN A 31 -10.15 1.45 -1.73
C ASN A 31 -9.65 2.37 -0.61
N ILE A 32 -10.50 3.28 -0.09
CA ILE A 32 -10.13 4.09 1.08
C ILE A 32 -9.90 3.18 2.31
N ARG A 33 -10.77 2.18 2.51
CA ARG A 33 -10.62 1.22 3.60
C ARG A 33 -9.36 0.36 3.43
N ASP A 34 -9.05 -0.04 2.21
CA ASP A 34 -7.83 -0.81 1.92
C ASP A 34 -6.57 0.01 2.18
N LEU A 35 -6.58 1.31 1.82
CA LEU A 35 -5.51 2.22 2.17
C LEU A 35 -5.38 2.41 3.70
N ASP A 36 -6.49 2.54 4.44
CA ASP A 36 -6.45 2.57 5.90
C ASP A 36 -5.85 1.28 6.48
N ASN A 37 -6.16 0.11 5.90
CA ASN A 37 -5.59 -1.16 6.32
C ASN A 37 -4.08 -1.23 6.04
N ILE A 38 -3.63 -0.72 4.89
CA ILE A 38 -2.22 -0.62 4.52
C ILE A 38 -1.48 0.32 5.49
N GLU A 39 -2.01 1.53 5.74
CA GLU A 39 -1.46 2.50 6.69
C GLU A 39 -1.32 1.89 8.09
N ASN A 40 -2.39 1.29 8.61
CA ASN A 40 -2.42 0.70 9.94
C ASN A 40 -1.44 -0.47 10.09
N ARG A 41 -1.15 -1.21 9.02
CA ARG A 41 -0.13 -2.26 9.03
C ARG A 41 1.27 -1.68 9.00
N ILE A 42 1.51 -0.70 8.14
CA ILE A 42 2.84 -0.12 7.92
C ILE A 42 3.30 0.73 9.09
N PHE A 43 2.42 1.56 9.64
CA PHE A 43 2.74 2.49 10.72
C PHE A 43 2.27 2.00 12.09
N ARG A 44 2.01 0.70 12.23
CA ARG A 44 1.53 0.12 13.49
C ARG A 44 2.52 0.39 14.62
N ASP A 45 2.04 0.99 15.70
CA ASP A 45 2.85 1.19 16.90
C ASP A 45 3.40 -0.14 17.42
N ILE A 46 4.72 -0.17 17.63
CA ILE A 46 5.44 -1.35 18.12
C ILE A 46 5.13 -1.61 19.60
N ASP A 47 4.67 -0.59 20.34
CA ASP A 47 4.31 -0.69 21.76
C ASP A 47 3.15 -1.66 22.04
N LEU A 48 2.38 -2.04 21.02
CA LEU A 48 1.29 -3.01 21.11
C LEU A 48 1.74 -4.45 20.79
N MET A 49 3.04 -4.68 20.53
CA MET A 49 3.56 -5.98 20.10
C MET A 49 4.07 -6.80 21.29
N ILE A 50 3.83 -8.12 21.21
CA ILE A 50 4.23 -9.10 22.24
C ILE A 50 5.76 -9.35 22.24
N PHE A 51 6.43 -8.99 21.14
CA PHE A 51 7.87 -9.15 20.96
C PHE A 51 8.50 -7.81 20.61
N LEU A 52 9.73 -7.57 21.07
CA LEU A 52 10.51 -6.39 20.65
C LEU A 52 11.36 -6.79 19.42
N PRO A 53 11.33 -5.99 18.34
CA PRO A 53 12.17 -6.26 17.17
C PRO A 53 13.65 -6.11 17.51
N SER A 54 14.51 -6.85 16.79
CA SER A 54 15.95 -6.60 16.82
C SER A 54 16.26 -5.21 16.23
N GLU A 55 17.47 -4.68 16.45
CA GLU A 55 17.87 -3.39 15.84
C GLU A 55 17.79 -3.44 14.30
N ASN A 56 18.21 -4.55 13.69
CA ASN A 56 18.15 -4.73 12.24
C ASN A 56 16.70 -4.81 11.74
N GLU A 57 15.84 -5.51 12.48
CA GLU A 57 14.42 -5.58 12.15
C GLU A 57 13.75 -4.23 12.32
N TRP A 58 14.06 -3.49 13.39
CA TRP A 58 13.54 -2.14 13.60
C TRP A 58 13.93 -1.20 12.46
N LYS A 59 15.21 -1.21 12.05
CA LYS A 59 15.69 -0.45 10.87
C LYS A 59 14.92 -0.85 9.63
N ALA A 60 14.70 -2.13 9.42
CA ALA A 60 13.98 -2.60 8.25
C ALA A 60 12.47 -2.24 8.28
N LEU A 61 11.84 -2.18 9.46
CA LEU A 61 10.49 -1.64 9.60
C LEU A 61 10.43 -0.16 9.21
N GLN A 62 11.41 0.65 9.62
CA GLN A 62 11.54 2.01 9.08
C GLN A 62 11.74 1.99 7.57
N GLY A 63 12.55 1.07 7.06
CA GLY A 63 12.74 0.90 5.61
C GLY A 63 11.41 0.73 4.88
N ILE A 64 10.49 -0.07 5.42
CA ILE A 64 9.13 -0.23 4.87
C ILE A 64 8.32 1.07 4.92
N GLU A 65 8.40 1.84 6.01
CA GLU A 65 7.74 3.15 6.13
C GLU A 65 8.27 4.15 5.08
N TYR A 66 9.58 4.20 4.87
CA TYR A 66 10.21 5.01 3.82
C TYR A 66 9.77 4.54 2.43
N LEU A 67 9.76 3.24 2.15
CA LEU A 67 9.30 2.73 0.87
C LEU A 67 7.81 3.03 0.61
N TYR A 68 6.95 3.01 1.63
CA TYR A 68 5.57 3.48 1.51
C TYR A 68 5.52 4.95 1.09
N CYS A 69 6.27 5.80 1.79
CA CYS A 69 6.36 7.22 1.50
C CYS A 69 6.90 7.50 0.09
N SER A 70 7.79 6.65 -0.42
CA SER A 70 8.26 6.72 -1.80
C SER A 70 7.14 6.53 -2.82
N VAL A 71 6.35 5.46 -2.66
CA VAL A 71 5.24 5.15 -3.59
C VAL A 71 4.17 6.24 -3.54
N VAL A 72 3.80 6.69 -2.33
CA VAL A 72 2.79 7.74 -2.16
C VAL A 72 3.28 9.08 -2.72
N ALA A 73 4.54 9.43 -2.51
CA ALA A 73 5.12 10.65 -3.09
C ALA A 73 5.08 10.61 -4.62
N ASP A 74 5.38 9.46 -5.25
CA ASP A 74 5.31 9.30 -6.69
C ASP A 74 3.87 9.45 -7.23
N ILE A 75 2.88 8.83 -6.58
CA ILE A 75 1.44 8.99 -6.89
C ILE A 75 1.00 10.46 -6.81
N LEU A 76 1.59 11.24 -5.89
CA LEU A 76 1.30 12.65 -5.69
C LEU A 76 2.19 13.59 -6.52
N ASP A 77 2.97 13.05 -7.47
CA ASP A 77 3.92 13.77 -8.33
C ASP A 77 5.07 14.50 -7.58
N ASP A 78 5.36 14.12 -6.33
CA ASP A 78 6.49 14.63 -5.53
C ASP A 78 7.77 13.79 -5.78
N ARG A 79 8.25 13.82 -7.02
CA ARG A 79 9.28 12.90 -7.54
C ARG A 79 10.64 13.01 -6.85
N ASP A 80 11.00 14.18 -6.33
CA ASP A 80 12.29 14.38 -5.67
C ASP A 80 12.29 13.68 -4.31
N ASN A 81 11.24 13.85 -3.52
CA ASN A 81 11.08 13.12 -2.26
C ASN A 81 10.87 11.63 -2.50
N ALA A 82 10.14 11.23 -3.55
CA ALA A 82 9.95 9.82 -3.90
C ALA A 82 11.29 9.07 -4.05
N LYS A 83 12.28 9.69 -4.71
CA LYS A 83 13.62 9.11 -4.89
C LYS A 83 14.42 9.03 -3.59
N ILE A 84 14.33 10.06 -2.75
CA ILE A 84 15.00 10.09 -1.44
C ILE A 84 14.45 8.96 -0.57
N PHE A 85 13.13 8.90 -0.43
CA PHE A 85 12.46 7.86 0.33
C PHE A 85 12.76 6.46 -0.17
N TYR A 86 12.80 6.27 -1.49
CA TYR A 86 13.16 4.99 -2.08
C TYR A 86 14.56 4.54 -1.66
N LYS A 87 15.54 5.45 -1.81
CA LYS A 87 16.93 5.17 -1.50
C LYS A 87 17.11 4.85 -0.01
N ASP A 88 16.60 5.70 0.85
CA ASP A 88 16.72 5.53 2.31
C ASP A 88 16.03 4.23 2.74
N GLY A 89 14.82 3.96 2.21
CA GLY A 89 14.10 2.72 2.46
C GLY A 89 14.90 1.47 2.07
N MET A 90 15.51 1.49 0.88
CA MET A 90 16.38 0.40 0.41
C MET A 90 17.64 0.23 1.27
N ASP A 91 18.24 1.31 1.75
CA ASP A 91 19.43 1.28 2.59
C ASP A 91 19.10 0.72 3.98
N PHE A 92 17.97 1.09 4.56
CA PHE A 92 17.49 0.55 5.84
C PHE A 92 17.22 -0.96 5.80
N LEU A 93 16.77 -1.49 4.65
CA LEU A 93 16.54 -2.92 4.47
C LEU A 93 17.84 -3.74 4.32
N ASP A 94 18.99 -3.12 4.05
CA ASP A 94 20.22 -3.84 3.64
C ASP A 94 20.72 -4.82 4.71
N PHE A 95 20.71 -4.41 5.98
CA PHE A 95 21.19 -5.24 7.10
C PHE A 95 20.26 -6.44 7.33
N HIS A 96 18.94 -6.20 7.35
CA HIS A 96 17.97 -7.28 7.51
C HIS A 96 17.98 -8.23 6.31
N ALA A 97 18.14 -7.72 5.09
CA ALA A 97 18.23 -8.54 3.88
C ALA A 97 19.48 -9.43 3.87
N LYS A 98 20.62 -8.94 4.39
CA LYS A 98 21.84 -9.74 4.58
C LYS A 98 21.62 -10.85 5.61
N GLU A 99 21.05 -10.50 6.77
CA GLU A 99 20.74 -11.46 7.84
C GLU A 99 19.78 -12.55 7.35
N PHE A 100 18.71 -12.15 6.67
CA PHE A 100 17.73 -13.02 6.03
C PHE A 100 18.35 -14.07 5.11
N VAL A 101 19.26 -13.64 4.22
CA VAL A 101 19.90 -14.55 3.25
C VAL A 101 20.83 -15.53 3.95
N SER A 102 21.51 -15.08 5.02
CA SER A 102 22.43 -15.91 5.80
C SER A 102 21.73 -16.91 6.73
N ASP A 103 20.58 -16.53 7.29
CA ASP A 103 19.79 -17.35 8.20
C ASP A 103 18.29 -17.18 7.93
N LYS A 104 17.75 -18.10 7.13
CA LYS A 104 16.31 -18.15 6.79
C LYS A 104 15.41 -18.52 7.98
N SER A 105 15.96 -18.95 9.12
CA SER A 105 15.16 -19.29 10.31
C SER A 105 14.62 -18.06 11.03
N SER A 106 15.30 -16.92 10.89
CA SER A 106 14.90 -15.59 11.41
C SER A 106 13.53 -15.13 10.90
N ILE A 107 13.09 -15.64 9.74
CA ILE A 107 11.87 -15.24 9.04
C ILE A 107 10.59 -15.63 9.77
N LYS A 108 10.57 -16.78 10.47
CA LYS A 108 9.33 -17.32 11.03
C LYS A 108 8.69 -16.42 12.09
N ARG A 109 9.39 -15.38 12.54
CA ARG A 109 8.89 -14.37 13.49
C ARG A 109 9.15 -12.94 13.01
N SER A 110 9.42 -12.71 11.72
CA SER A 110 9.73 -11.37 11.27
C SER A 110 8.48 -10.50 11.15
N MET A 111 8.50 -9.38 11.87
CA MET A 111 7.46 -8.34 11.84
C MET A 111 7.34 -7.68 10.47
N ILE A 112 8.41 -7.69 9.67
CA ILE A 112 8.40 -7.14 8.32
C ILE A 112 7.39 -7.87 7.45
N LEU A 113 7.25 -9.20 7.62
CA LEU A 113 6.26 -9.99 6.88
C LEU A 113 4.83 -9.73 7.33
N GLU A 114 4.62 -9.26 8.55
CA GLU A 114 3.30 -8.80 9.00
C GLU A 114 2.96 -7.42 8.40
N ARG A 115 3.98 -6.56 8.25
CA ARG A 115 3.81 -5.23 7.66
C ARG A 115 3.67 -5.26 6.14
N VAL A 116 4.33 -6.19 5.44
CA VAL A 116 4.24 -6.36 3.98
C VAL A 116 3.49 -7.65 3.66
N ASP A 117 2.19 -7.50 3.38
CA ASP A 117 1.27 -8.60 3.10
C ASP A 117 1.83 -9.61 2.10
N HIS A 118 1.47 -10.87 2.24
CA HIS A 118 1.67 -11.91 1.22
C HIS A 118 3.10 -12.30 0.78
N ILE A 119 4.17 -11.65 1.24
CA ILE A 119 5.55 -12.14 0.95
C ILE A 119 5.86 -13.45 1.71
N ALA A 120 5.07 -13.73 2.75
CA ALA A 120 5.13 -14.93 3.58
C ALA A 120 5.09 -16.28 2.83
N SER A 121 4.64 -16.33 1.58
CA SER A 121 4.61 -17.61 0.83
C SER A 121 5.82 -17.84 -0.07
N LYS A 122 6.59 -16.79 -0.38
CA LYS A 122 7.66 -16.80 -1.40
C LYS A 122 9.07 -16.59 -0.83
N TYR A 123 9.20 -16.31 0.47
CA TYR A 123 10.47 -15.93 1.07
C TYR A 123 11.57 -17.01 1.03
N TYR A 124 11.20 -18.31 1.03
CA TYR A 124 12.20 -19.38 0.98
C TYR A 124 13.05 -19.36 -0.29
N PHE A 125 12.57 -18.71 -1.36
CA PHE A 125 13.24 -18.67 -2.67
C PHE A 125 14.20 -17.49 -2.84
N PHE A 126 14.25 -16.54 -1.89
CA PHE A 126 15.19 -15.43 -1.98
C PHE A 126 16.55 -15.88 -1.40
N ASP A 127 17.54 -15.95 -2.27
CA ASP A 127 18.94 -16.31 -1.97
C ASP A 127 19.89 -15.13 -2.14
N GLN A 128 19.39 -13.99 -2.61
CA GLN A 128 20.13 -12.74 -2.78
C GLN A 128 19.42 -11.58 -2.09
N LYS A 129 20.20 -10.73 -1.41
CA LYS A 129 19.67 -9.61 -0.62
C LYS A 129 18.87 -8.63 -1.48
N GLU A 130 19.33 -8.36 -2.70
CA GLU A 130 18.66 -7.40 -3.58
C GLU A 130 17.34 -7.97 -4.12
N THR A 131 17.26 -9.28 -4.36
CA THR A 131 16.00 -9.94 -4.73
C THR A 131 14.98 -9.86 -3.59
N PHE A 132 15.41 -10.06 -2.35
CA PHE A 132 14.55 -9.91 -1.18
C PHE A 132 14.02 -8.47 -1.05
N LYS A 133 14.91 -7.47 -1.11
CA LYS A 133 14.54 -6.05 -1.07
C LYS A 133 13.58 -5.67 -2.20
N GLY A 134 13.87 -6.11 -3.42
CA GLY A 134 13.03 -5.87 -4.58
C GLY A 134 11.65 -6.50 -4.43
N ALA A 135 11.56 -7.70 -3.87
CA ALA A 135 10.28 -8.35 -3.60
C ALA A 135 9.46 -7.60 -2.55
N LEU A 136 10.09 -7.16 -1.44
CA LEU A 136 9.45 -6.31 -0.43
C LEU A 136 8.84 -5.06 -1.06
N PHE A 137 9.64 -4.34 -1.84
CA PHE A 137 9.18 -3.13 -2.51
C PHE A 137 8.09 -3.41 -3.53
N ALA A 138 8.24 -4.42 -4.39
CA ALA A 138 7.25 -4.73 -5.43
C ALA A 138 5.88 -5.09 -4.84
N THR A 139 5.85 -5.85 -3.74
CA THR A 139 4.58 -6.17 -3.09
C THR A 139 3.95 -4.94 -2.45
N LEU A 140 4.75 -4.09 -1.80
CA LEU A 140 4.25 -2.84 -1.23
C LEU A 140 3.70 -1.91 -2.32
N PHE A 141 4.47 -1.73 -3.40
CA PHE A 141 4.10 -0.94 -4.56
C PHE A 141 2.79 -1.42 -5.17
N ASN A 142 2.66 -2.71 -5.47
CA ASN A 142 1.44 -3.25 -6.07
C ASN A 142 0.21 -3.03 -5.18
N ASN A 143 0.32 -3.29 -3.86
CA ASN A 143 -0.79 -3.10 -2.94
C ASN A 143 -1.28 -1.63 -2.93
N ILE A 144 -0.35 -0.67 -2.99
CA ILE A 144 -0.67 0.77 -2.98
C ILE A 144 -1.19 1.22 -4.36
N GLU A 145 -0.51 0.83 -5.43
CA GLU A 145 -0.86 1.23 -6.80
C GLU A 145 -2.20 0.64 -7.24
N ASP A 146 -2.48 -0.64 -6.95
CA ASP A 146 -3.76 -1.28 -7.28
C ASP A 146 -4.94 -0.54 -6.62
N THR A 147 -4.75 -0.08 -5.37
CA THR A 147 -5.73 0.74 -4.64
C THR A 147 -6.01 2.07 -5.35
N TYR A 148 -4.99 2.65 -5.97
CA TYR A 148 -5.10 3.92 -6.69
C TYR A 148 -5.66 3.76 -8.11
N VAL A 149 -5.20 2.77 -8.86
CA VAL A 149 -5.54 2.59 -10.28
C VAL A 149 -6.98 2.11 -10.47
N SER A 150 -7.49 1.28 -9.55
CA SER A 150 -8.79 0.60 -9.64
C SER A 150 -10.01 1.53 -9.64
N VAL A 151 -9.90 2.75 -9.09
CA VAL A 151 -11.05 3.69 -8.95
C VAL A 151 -11.31 4.56 -10.19
N GLY A 152 -10.49 4.48 -11.24
CA GLY A 152 -10.77 5.13 -12.53
C GLY A 152 -11.09 6.65 -12.44
N PRO A 153 -12.27 7.14 -12.88
CA PRO A 153 -12.62 8.57 -12.86
C PRO A 153 -12.61 9.23 -11.47
N THR A 154 -12.77 8.44 -10.40
CA THR A 154 -12.84 8.94 -9.01
C THR A 154 -11.49 8.94 -8.29
N ARG A 155 -10.38 8.67 -9.01
CA ARG A 155 -8.98 8.73 -8.51
C ARG A 155 -8.66 9.95 -7.65
N HIS A 156 -9.23 11.10 -7.98
CA HIS A 156 -9.01 12.34 -7.24
C HIS A 156 -9.41 12.25 -5.75
N LEU A 157 -10.44 11.47 -5.39
CA LEU A 157 -10.85 11.28 -4.00
C LEU A 157 -9.86 10.42 -3.22
N VAL A 158 -9.35 9.36 -3.84
CA VAL A 158 -8.30 8.52 -3.26
C VAL A 158 -6.97 9.28 -3.16
N ALA A 159 -6.66 10.15 -4.13
CA ALA A 159 -5.49 11.03 -4.07
C ALA A 159 -5.52 11.99 -2.87
N LEU A 160 -6.70 12.50 -2.48
CA LEU A 160 -6.84 13.32 -1.26
C LEU A 160 -6.51 12.52 -0.01
N LYS A 161 -6.90 11.25 0.05
CA LYS A 161 -6.55 10.35 1.16
C LYS A 161 -5.04 10.10 1.20
N PHE A 162 -4.41 9.79 0.06
CA PHE A 162 -2.95 9.66 -0.05
C PHE A 162 -2.22 10.92 0.40
N ARG A 163 -2.72 12.10 0.02
CA ARG A 163 -2.14 13.38 0.47
C ARG A 163 -2.19 13.54 1.98
N SER A 164 -3.34 13.26 2.60
CA SER A 164 -3.46 13.31 4.06
C SER A 164 -2.52 12.32 4.76
N SER A 165 -2.37 11.12 4.19
CA SER A 165 -1.43 10.11 4.66
C SER A 165 0.02 10.62 4.60
N TYR A 166 0.41 11.15 3.44
CA TYR A 166 1.74 11.67 3.17
C TYR A 166 2.12 12.80 4.12
N GLU A 167 1.21 13.74 4.38
CA GLU A 167 1.40 14.82 5.34
C GLU A 167 1.57 14.31 6.77
N ARG A 168 0.81 13.27 7.17
CA ARG A 168 0.87 12.71 8.53
C ARG A 168 2.13 11.89 8.79
N HIS A 169 2.54 11.11 7.80
CA HIS A 169 3.54 10.06 8.00
C HIS A 169 4.91 10.37 7.39
N CYS A 170 4.95 11.09 6.26
CA CYS A 170 6.15 11.22 5.44
C CYS A 170 6.82 12.60 5.53
N LYS A 171 6.08 13.65 5.85
CA LYS A 171 6.59 15.04 5.97
C LYS A 171 6.85 15.48 7.42
N LYS A 172 7.31 14.56 8.27
CA LYS A 172 7.63 14.84 9.67
C LYS A 172 8.89 15.69 9.82
#